data_AF-A0A1P8F588-F1
#
_entry.id   AF-A0A1P8F588-F1
#
_cell.length_a   1.000
_cell.length_b   1.000
_cell.length_c   1.000
_cell.angle_alpha   90.00
_cell.angle_beta   90.00
_cell.angle_gamma   90.00
#
_symmetry.space_group_name_H-M   'P 1'
#
loop_
_entity.id
_entity.type
_entity.pdbx_description
1 polymer ?
#
loop_
_entity_poly.entity_id
_entity_poly.type
_entity_poly.pdbx_seq_one_letter_code
_entity_poly.pdbx_strand_id
1 'polypeptide(L)'
;MRYALISKGLSLDRLEAEAKKAGAGNIRKAEVIGQVFCELDQAQADRLAAVSGMALRPLREYGTSQMAAQAPAVESISDVFYLLRSYFTPPITGTGLTVAVLDSGVRKTHRALQGKVVYEANFTESPTSGDVFGHGTQVAFTVAGGYHALGENSGVSPGAAIMNIKVIGDEGIASDEAIVLGIDRVCDLAEQARTSGFFPTDDLYPNVINLSLGGEDDGDPDNPVRVACRKASQEYGLDIIASAGNTGPKMTTVMLPACEPEVIAVGAVETFGELLVWERSSRGPTVQGETKPDFVIWGTNLEMASDKNDEDFLVKSGTSFAAPMLAGLTGLLWESGRRAYGEAWQYRWTQAREVAPYFSTKPQDVPLSKDNAYGYGLPAMGAMLGQVMQSASPVAQTTEMVQMMSAMMMMAGVMGAM
;
A
#
# COMPACT_ATOMS: atom_id res chain seq x y z
N MET A 1 17.06 -36.96 -22.86
CA MET A 1 17.19 -35.52 -22.51
C MET A 1 16.51 -34.69 -23.58
N ARG A 2 16.06 -33.48 -23.25
CA ARG A 2 15.45 -32.57 -24.21
C ARG A 2 16.50 -31.63 -24.80
N TYR A 3 16.51 -31.49 -26.12
CA TYR A 3 17.50 -30.70 -26.86
C TYR A 3 16.83 -29.68 -27.77
N ALA A 4 17.52 -28.57 -28.01
CA ALA A 4 17.28 -27.65 -29.10
C ALA A 4 18.25 -27.94 -30.26
N LEU A 5 17.71 -28.13 -31.45
CA LEU A 5 18.42 -28.24 -32.72
C LEU A 5 18.49 -26.85 -33.36
N ILE A 6 19.71 -26.37 -33.56
CA ILE A 6 20.00 -25.03 -34.07
C ILE A 6 20.80 -25.18 -35.37
N SER A 7 20.44 -24.44 -36.41
CA SER A 7 21.24 -24.35 -37.63
C SER A 7 21.31 -22.93 -38.15
N LYS A 8 22.46 -22.56 -38.72
CA LYS A 8 22.68 -21.28 -39.41
C LYS A 8 22.43 -21.34 -40.92
N GLY A 9 21.92 -22.47 -41.45
CA GLY A 9 21.71 -22.63 -42.89
C GLY A 9 20.74 -23.73 -43.33
N LEU A 10 20.16 -24.49 -42.40
CA LEU A 10 19.14 -25.49 -42.69
C LEU A 10 17.74 -24.95 -42.38
N SER A 11 16.76 -25.29 -43.21
CA SER A 11 15.35 -24.96 -42.95
C SER A 11 14.79 -25.76 -41.78
N LEU A 12 13.74 -25.23 -41.15
CA LEU A 12 13.00 -25.90 -40.06
C LEU A 12 12.53 -27.31 -40.46
N ASP A 13 12.03 -27.49 -41.67
CA ASP A 13 11.58 -28.81 -42.15
C ASP A 13 12.75 -29.78 -42.33
N ARG A 14 13.93 -29.27 -42.68
CA ARG A 14 15.14 -30.09 -42.78
C ARG A 14 15.67 -30.48 -41.40
N LEU A 15 15.61 -29.57 -40.42
CA LEU A 15 15.93 -29.87 -39.03
C LEU A 15 14.97 -30.94 -38.46
N GLU A 16 13.68 -30.83 -38.76
CA GLU A 16 12.67 -31.80 -38.35
C GLU A 16 12.91 -33.18 -39.01
N ALA A 17 13.24 -33.21 -40.30
CA ALA A 17 13.53 -34.44 -41.02
C ALA A 17 14.76 -35.17 -40.47
N GLU A 18 15.84 -34.44 -40.15
CA GLU A 18 17.03 -35.03 -39.54
C GLU A 18 16.75 -35.53 -38.12
N ALA A 19 15.98 -34.78 -37.31
CA ALA A 19 15.54 -35.22 -35.98
C ALA A 19 14.72 -36.54 -36.05
N LYS A 20 13.76 -36.62 -36.99
CA LYS A 20 12.97 -37.84 -37.24
C LYS A 20 13.86 -39.01 -37.67
N LYS A 21 14.80 -38.77 -38.59
CA LYS A 21 15.74 -39.79 -39.08
C LYS A 21 16.64 -40.34 -37.97
N ALA A 22 17.02 -39.50 -37.00
CA ALA A 22 17.81 -39.91 -35.85
C ALA A 22 17.00 -40.71 -34.80
N GLY A 23 15.67 -40.75 -34.90
CA GLY A 23 14.77 -41.43 -33.97
C GLY A 23 14.28 -40.55 -32.81
N ALA A 24 14.31 -39.22 -32.96
CA ALA A 24 13.96 -38.29 -31.89
C ALA A 24 12.47 -38.36 -31.51
N GLY A 25 12.19 -38.29 -30.21
CA GLY A 25 10.84 -38.18 -29.65
C GLY A 25 10.38 -36.72 -29.50
N ASN A 26 9.07 -36.52 -29.30
CA ASN A 26 8.44 -35.23 -28.92
C ASN A 26 8.96 -34.00 -29.72
N ILE A 27 8.97 -34.13 -31.05
CA ILE A 27 9.51 -33.12 -31.95
C ILE A 27 8.53 -31.94 -32.05
N ARG A 28 9.00 -30.73 -31.73
CA ARG A 28 8.24 -29.48 -31.82
C ARG A 28 9.02 -28.42 -32.57
N LYS A 29 8.37 -27.75 -33.50
CA LYS A 29 8.93 -26.62 -34.25
C LYS A 29 8.67 -25.31 -33.52
N ALA A 30 9.67 -24.44 -33.49
CA ALA A 30 9.54 -23.07 -33.05
C ALA A 30 9.86 -22.15 -34.22
N GLU A 31 8.83 -21.79 -34.96
CA GLU A 31 8.94 -21.06 -36.23
C GLU A 31 9.62 -19.69 -36.05
N VAL A 32 9.30 -18.99 -34.97
CA VAL A 32 9.83 -17.66 -34.63
C VAL A 32 11.36 -17.65 -34.53
N ILE A 33 11.96 -18.72 -34.01
CA ILE A 33 13.40 -18.78 -33.74
C ILE A 33 14.14 -19.74 -34.68
N GLY A 34 13.44 -20.37 -35.63
CA GLY A 34 14.05 -21.28 -36.60
C GLY A 34 14.62 -22.57 -35.98
N GLN A 35 14.06 -23.05 -34.85
CA GLN A 35 14.61 -24.19 -34.10
C GLN A 35 13.62 -25.35 -33.96
N VAL A 36 14.17 -26.55 -33.78
CA VAL A 36 13.41 -27.76 -33.47
C VAL A 36 13.78 -28.26 -32.09
N PHE A 37 12.79 -28.46 -31.22
CA PHE A 37 12.96 -29.09 -29.92
C PHE A 37 12.62 -30.57 -30.04
N CYS A 38 13.44 -31.45 -29.47
CA CYS A 38 13.17 -32.87 -29.48
C CYS A 38 13.77 -33.57 -28.25
N GLU A 39 13.28 -34.77 -27.98
CA GLU A 39 13.83 -35.66 -26.97
C GLU A 39 14.77 -36.65 -27.65
N LEU A 40 15.99 -36.74 -27.12
CA LEU A 40 17.04 -37.61 -27.63
C LEU A 40 17.64 -38.42 -26.48
N ASP A 41 17.96 -39.67 -26.75
CA ASP A 41 18.96 -40.40 -25.97
C ASP A 41 20.38 -39.97 -26.37
N GLN A 42 21.40 -40.45 -25.62
CA GLN A 42 22.78 -40.05 -25.86
C GLN A 42 23.28 -40.47 -27.25
N ALA A 43 22.94 -41.68 -27.71
CA ALA A 43 23.37 -42.18 -29.01
C ALA A 43 22.70 -41.41 -30.16
N GLN A 44 21.46 -40.97 -29.98
CA GLN A 44 20.72 -40.12 -30.92
C GLN A 44 21.32 -38.71 -30.97
N ALA A 45 21.68 -38.14 -29.81
CA ALA A 45 22.32 -36.83 -29.72
C ALA A 45 23.69 -36.82 -30.42
N ASP A 46 24.51 -37.85 -30.22
CA ASP A 46 25.83 -37.95 -30.85
C ASP A 46 25.73 -38.05 -32.39
N ARG A 47 24.73 -38.79 -32.90
CA ARG A 47 24.47 -38.88 -34.34
C ARG A 47 24.07 -37.53 -34.95
N LEU A 48 23.20 -36.79 -34.28
CA LEU A 48 22.74 -35.48 -34.76
C LEU A 48 23.83 -34.41 -34.63
N ALA A 49 24.68 -34.49 -33.60
CA ALA A 49 25.82 -33.59 -33.43
C ALA A 49 26.87 -33.74 -34.54
N ALA A 50 26.94 -34.90 -35.20
CA ALA A 50 27.82 -35.16 -36.34
C ALA A 50 27.30 -34.57 -37.68
N VAL A 51 26.04 -34.09 -37.73
CA VAL A 51 25.47 -33.50 -38.95
C VAL A 51 26.05 -32.10 -39.16
N SER A 52 26.76 -31.91 -40.28
CA SER A 52 27.39 -30.63 -40.61
C SER A 52 26.37 -29.49 -40.69
N GLY A 53 26.65 -28.39 -40.00
CA GLY A 53 25.77 -27.21 -39.96
C GLY A 53 24.64 -27.28 -38.91
N MET A 54 24.65 -28.30 -38.04
CA MET A 54 23.70 -28.47 -36.94
C MET A 54 24.42 -28.39 -35.59
N ALA A 55 23.78 -27.75 -34.62
CA ALA A 55 24.25 -27.70 -33.25
C ALA A 55 23.15 -28.17 -32.30
N LEU A 56 23.50 -29.06 -31.37
CA LEU A 56 22.61 -29.53 -30.32
C LEU A 56 22.92 -28.78 -29.02
N ARG A 57 21.86 -28.29 -28.38
CA ARG A 57 21.95 -27.68 -27.04
C ARG A 57 20.98 -28.38 -26.10
N PRO A 58 21.46 -28.99 -25.00
CA PRO A 58 20.54 -29.51 -23.99
C PRO A 58 19.73 -28.35 -23.41
N LEU A 59 18.42 -28.54 -23.26
CA LEU A 59 17.56 -27.57 -22.63
C LEU A 59 17.85 -27.53 -21.12
N ARG A 60 17.88 -26.32 -20.58
CA ARG A 60 17.96 -26.11 -19.14
C ARG A 60 16.55 -26.04 -18.57
N GLU A 61 16.35 -26.70 -17.44
CA GLU A 61 15.13 -26.56 -16.67
C GLU A 61 15.25 -25.34 -15.76
N TYR A 62 14.18 -24.54 -15.69
CA TYR A 62 14.08 -23.42 -14.77
C TYR A 62 13.04 -23.79 -13.73
N GLY A 63 13.47 -23.97 -12.48
CA GLY A 63 12.60 -24.25 -11.34
C GLY A 63 12.63 -23.10 -10.34
N THR A 64 11.51 -22.85 -9.68
CA THR A 64 11.44 -21.94 -8.54
C THR A 64 11.74 -22.72 -7.25
N SER A 65 12.78 -22.34 -6.52
CA SER A 65 13.02 -22.87 -5.18
C SER A 65 12.18 -22.09 -4.18
N GLN A 66 11.07 -22.67 -3.73
CA GLN A 66 10.39 -22.17 -2.53
C GLN A 66 11.12 -22.75 -1.31
N MET A 67 11.89 -21.90 -0.62
CA MET A 67 12.26 -22.19 0.76
C MET A 67 11.01 -21.98 1.62
N ALA A 68 10.48 -23.05 2.19
CA ALA A 68 9.51 -22.94 3.26
C ALA A 68 10.24 -22.43 4.50
N ALA A 69 10.24 -21.11 4.70
CA ALA A 69 10.39 -20.57 6.03
C ALA A 69 9.10 -20.88 6.79
N GLN A 70 9.19 -21.60 7.91
CA GLN A 70 8.11 -21.57 8.89
C GLN A 70 8.08 -20.13 9.43
N ALA A 71 7.13 -19.34 8.94
CA ALA A 71 6.76 -18.11 9.62
C ALA A 71 6.35 -18.47 11.05
N PRO A 72 6.80 -17.76 12.09
CA PRO A 72 6.28 -17.96 13.43
C PRO A 72 4.76 -17.77 13.40
N ALA A 73 4.06 -18.45 14.30
CA ALA A 73 2.63 -18.20 14.50
C ALA A 73 2.46 -16.72 14.86
N VAL A 74 1.75 -15.99 14.01
CA VAL A 74 1.40 -14.60 14.27
C VAL A 74 0.29 -14.60 15.32
N GLU A 75 0.57 -14.05 16.50
CA GLU A 75 -0.42 -13.96 17.58
C GLU A 75 -1.07 -12.56 17.63
N SER A 76 -0.39 -11.53 17.09
CA SER A 76 -0.85 -10.13 17.08
C SER A 76 -0.59 -9.41 15.75
N ILE A 77 -1.24 -8.26 15.56
CA ILE A 77 -0.97 -7.36 14.42
C ILE A 77 0.46 -6.79 14.48
N SER A 78 1.01 -6.57 15.68
CA SER A 78 2.41 -6.17 15.87
C SER A 78 3.38 -7.20 15.26
N ASP A 79 3.07 -8.50 15.41
CA ASP A 79 3.87 -9.59 14.83
C ASP A 79 3.78 -9.60 13.30
N VAL A 80 2.58 -9.37 12.74
CA VAL A 80 2.39 -9.23 11.27
C VAL A 80 3.33 -8.15 10.75
N PHE A 81 3.30 -6.96 11.34
CA PHE A 81 4.13 -5.86 10.87
C PHE A 81 5.61 -6.07 11.20
N TYR A 82 5.96 -6.72 12.32
CA TYR A 82 7.35 -7.12 12.57
C TYR A 82 7.88 -8.02 11.46
N LEU A 83 7.16 -9.09 11.10
CA LEU A 83 7.57 -9.98 10.00
C LEU A 83 7.63 -9.24 8.67
N LEU A 84 6.61 -8.42 8.38
CA LEU A 84 6.53 -7.63 7.15
C LEU A 84 7.76 -6.72 6.98
N ARG A 85 8.11 -5.97 8.02
CA ARG A 85 9.27 -5.08 8.03
C ARG A 85 10.58 -5.86 7.90
N SER A 86 10.65 -7.06 8.50
CA SER A 86 11.83 -7.94 8.50
C SER A 86 12.12 -8.60 7.16
N TYR A 87 11.19 -8.61 6.19
CA TYR A 87 11.48 -9.09 4.84
C TYR A 87 12.53 -8.24 4.11
N PHE A 88 12.80 -7.04 4.59
CA PHE A 88 13.81 -6.13 4.04
C PHE A 88 15.09 -6.18 4.86
N THR A 89 16.23 -5.97 4.18
CA THR A 89 17.53 -5.82 4.83
C THR A 89 18.18 -4.51 4.39
N PRO A 90 18.33 -3.51 5.28
CA PRO A 90 17.79 -3.46 6.66
C PRO A 90 16.25 -3.48 6.69
N PRO A 91 15.58 -3.74 7.83
CA PRO A 91 14.13 -3.63 7.91
C PRO A 91 13.63 -2.25 7.47
N ILE A 92 12.45 -2.19 6.88
CA ILE A 92 11.75 -0.92 6.63
C ILE A 92 10.95 -0.55 7.87
N THR A 93 10.96 0.71 8.28
CA THR A 93 10.30 1.18 9.50
C THR A 93 9.30 2.31 9.24
N GLY A 94 9.19 2.77 7.99
CA GLY A 94 8.43 3.96 7.62
C GLY A 94 9.22 5.24 7.89
N THR A 95 10.55 5.15 7.94
CA THR A 95 11.40 6.32 8.16
C THR A 95 11.20 7.34 7.04
N GLY A 96 11.09 8.60 7.43
CA GLY A 96 10.78 9.71 6.54
C GLY A 96 9.28 9.93 6.29
N LEU A 97 8.39 9.14 6.89
CA LEU A 97 6.97 9.48 6.93
C LEU A 97 6.68 10.41 8.11
N THR A 98 5.93 11.47 7.87
CA THR A 98 5.31 12.30 8.90
C THR A 98 3.80 12.31 8.76
N VAL A 99 3.10 11.88 9.81
CA VAL A 99 1.63 11.85 9.86
C VAL A 99 1.12 12.91 10.83
N ALA A 100 0.30 13.82 10.32
CA ALA A 100 -0.51 14.71 11.15
C ALA A 100 -1.75 13.96 11.63
N VAL A 101 -1.79 13.69 12.95
CA VAL A 101 -2.92 13.04 13.61
C VAL A 101 -3.84 14.13 14.14
N LEU A 102 -4.99 14.31 13.48
CA LEU A 102 -6.02 15.26 13.87
C LEU A 102 -7.03 14.54 14.76
N ASP A 103 -6.85 14.65 16.09
CA ASP A 103 -7.59 13.84 17.07
C ASP A 103 -7.68 14.52 18.44
N SER A 104 -7.74 13.77 19.55
CA SER A 104 -7.92 14.28 20.91
C SER A 104 -6.66 14.69 21.65
N GLY A 105 -5.52 14.71 20.98
CA GLY A 105 -4.20 14.92 21.57
C GLY A 105 -3.37 13.63 21.59
N VAL A 106 -2.12 13.70 22.05
CA VAL A 106 -1.25 12.51 22.21
C VAL A 106 -0.57 12.53 23.58
N ARG A 107 -0.65 11.43 24.34
CA ARG A 107 0.22 11.17 25.50
C ARG A 107 1.62 10.80 25.03
N LYS A 108 2.43 11.80 24.69
CA LYS A 108 3.81 11.61 24.22
C LYS A 108 4.78 11.03 25.27
N THR A 109 4.36 10.97 26.54
CA THR A 109 5.14 10.36 27.64
C THR A 109 5.06 8.84 27.66
N HIS A 110 4.03 8.25 27.04
CA HIS A 110 3.86 6.81 26.97
C HIS A 110 5.08 6.15 26.33
N ARG A 111 5.59 5.06 26.88
CA ARG A 111 6.87 4.43 26.49
C ARG A 111 6.98 4.17 24.99
N ALA A 112 5.87 3.72 24.38
CA ALA A 112 5.80 3.41 22.95
C ALA A 112 5.72 4.66 22.05
N LEU A 113 5.49 5.85 22.59
CA LEU A 113 5.35 7.11 21.84
C LEU A 113 6.47 8.11 22.14
N GLN A 114 7.43 7.75 22.98
CA GLN A 114 8.58 8.59 23.28
C GLN A 114 9.36 8.92 22.00
N GLY A 115 9.61 10.21 21.79
CA GLY A 115 10.34 10.72 20.64
C GLY A 115 9.59 10.65 19.30
N LYS A 116 8.31 10.25 19.26
CA LYS A 116 7.53 10.19 18.01
C LYS A 116 6.88 11.53 17.65
N VAL A 117 6.49 12.33 18.65
CA VAL A 117 5.79 13.59 18.42
C VAL A 117 6.78 14.72 18.17
N VAL A 118 6.76 15.27 16.96
CA VAL A 118 7.71 16.31 16.50
C VAL A 118 7.09 17.70 16.41
N TYR A 119 5.76 17.78 16.42
CA TYR A 119 5.00 19.03 16.41
C TYR A 119 3.70 18.86 17.18
N GLU A 120 3.24 19.95 17.82
CA GLU A 120 1.96 19.99 18.54
C GLU A 120 1.20 21.29 18.26
N ALA A 121 -0.10 21.19 18.04
CA ALA A 121 -1.02 22.31 18.01
C ALA A 121 -2.37 21.90 18.62
N ASN A 122 -3.08 22.85 19.22
CA ASN A 122 -4.37 22.63 19.85
C ASN A 122 -5.37 23.67 19.36
N PHE A 123 -6.47 23.19 18.79
CA PHE A 123 -7.58 23.99 18.23
C PHE A 123 -8.87 23.80 19.03
N THR A 124 -8.73 23.38 20.28
CA THR A 124 -9.84 23.17 21.23
C THR A 124 -9.69 24.09 22.44
N GLU A 125 -10.73 24.16 23.26
CA GLU A 125 -10.70 24.89 24.54
C GLU A 125 -9.90 24.17 25.65
N SER A 126 -9.33 23.00 25.37
CA SER A 126 -8.49 22.28 26.35
C SER A 126 -7.25 23.11 26.69
N PRO A 127 -6.80 23.14 27.96
CA PRO A 127 -5.59 23.88 28.35
C PRO A 127 -4.28 23.21 27.89
N THR A 128 -4.35 22.07 27.20
CA THR A 128 -3.18 21.27 26.79
C THR A 128 -3.37 20.62 25.42
N SER A 129 -2.27 20.40 24.70
CA SER A 129 -2.23 19.52 23.51
C SER A 129 -2.18 18.04 23.86
N GLY A 130 -1.94 17.71 25.14
CA GLY A 130 -1.94 16.34 25.64
C GLY A 130 -3.31 15.68 25.52
N ASP A 131 -3.31 14.36 25.54
CA ASP A 131 -4.53 13.58 25.37
C ASP A 131 -5.25 13.34 26.70
N VAL A 132 -6.36 14.06 26.92
CA VAL A 132 -7.23 13.87 28.09
C VAL A 132 -8.29 12.81 27.84
N PHE A 133 -8.81 12.75 26.61
CA PHE A 133 -9.87 11.84 26.19
C PHE A 133 -9.35 10.42 25.93
N GLY A 134 -8.17 10.33 25.30
CA GLY A 134 -7.38 9.11 25.14
C GLY A 134 -7.35 8.51 23.74
N HIS A 135 -8.21 8.97 22.83
CA HIS A 135 -8.35 8.37 21.50
C HIS A 135 -7.15 8.66 20.61
N GLY A 136 -6.64 9.89 20.59
CA GLY A 136 -5.52 10.29 19.75
C GLY A 136 -4.21 9.58 20.11
N THR A 137 -4.00 9.21 21.38
CA THR A 137 -2.87 8.37 21.82
C THR A 137 -2.90 6.99 21.17
N GLN A 138 -4.09 6.38 21.07
CA GLN A 138 -4.29 5.07 20.45
C GLN A 138 -4.10 5.13 18.93
N VAL A 139 -4.59 6.21 18.32
CA VAL A 139 -4.43 6.49 16.88
C VAL A 139 -2.95 6.70 16.54
N ALA A 140 -2.25 7.57 17.28
CA ALA A 140 -0.82 7.82 17.07
C ALA A 140 0.04 6.57 17.29
N PHE A 141 -0.31 5.75 18.29
CA PHE A 141 0.34 4.45 18.50
C PHE A 141 0.16 3.52 17.30
N THR A 142 -1.06 3.44 16.75
CA THR A 142 -1.34 2.58 15.59
C THR A 142 -0.48 2.96 14.37
N VAL A 143 -0.23 4.27 14.18
CA VAL A 143 0.67 4.76 13.13
C VAL A 143 2.13 4.39 13.44
N ALA A 144 2.67 4.87 14.56
CA ALA A 144 4.12 4.97 14.77
C ALA A 144 4.64 4.45 16.12
N GLY A 145 3.80 3.75 16.88
CA GLY A 145 4.14 3.25 18.20
C GLY A 145 5.30 2.24 18.21
N GLY A 146 6.06 2.23 19.28
CA GLY A 146 7.10 1.27 19.59
C GLY A 146 8.31 1.36 18.65
N TYR A 147 9.01 0.24 18.54
CA TYR A 147 10.19 0.07 17.71
C TYR A 147 10.11 -1.24 16.93
N HIS A 148 10.98 -1.39 15.93
CA HIS A 148 11.09 -2.66 15.22
C HIS A 148 11.94 -3.65 16.05
N ALA A 149 11.29 -4.40 16.93
CA ALA A 149 11.90 -5.46 17.73
C ALA A 149 10.91 -6.61 17.94
N LEU A 150 11.43 -7.83 18.12
CA LEU A 150 10.61 -9.01 18.37
C LEU A 150 9.95 -8.90 19.74
N GLY A 151 8.63 -9.11 19.80
CA GLY A 151 7.84 -8.99 21.04
C GLY A 151 7.55 -7.56 21.49
N GLU A 152 7.91 -6.57 20.68
CA GLU A 152 7.58 -5.16 20.94
C GLU A 152 6.18 -4.84 20.42
N ASN A 153 5.37 -4.18 21.26
CA ASN A 153 4.10 -3.61 20.84
C ASN A 153 4.37 -2.40 19.94
N SER A 154 4.11 -2.56 18.65
CA SER A 154 4.49 -1.58 17.64
C SER A 154 3.35 -1.30 16.67
N GLY A 155 3.21 -0.03 16.32
CA GLY A 155 2.40 0.40 15.19
C GLY A 155 3.00 -0.02 13.86
N VAL A 156 2.35 0.41 12.77
CA VAL A 156 2.72 0.01 11.41
C VAL A 156 4.11 0.53 11.03
N SER A 157 4.37 1.81 11.27
CA SER A 157 5.58 2.52 10.86
C SER A 157 6.27 3.16 12.07
N PRO A 158 7.00 2.38 12.91
CA PRO A 158 7.66 2.91 14.10
C PRO A 158 8.76 3.92 13.79
N GLY A 159 9.23 4.03 12.55
CA GLY A 159 10.20 5.03 12.11
C GLY A 159 9.56 6.34 11.69
N ALA A 160 8.23 6.44 11.67
CA ALA A 160 7.51 7.65 11.30
C ALA A 160 7.45 8.67 12.43
N ALA A 161 7.35 9.94 12.05
CA ALA A 161 7.09 11.06 12.93
C ALA A 161 5.59 11.38 13.01
N ILE A 162 5.17 11.93 14.14
CA ILE A 162 3.78 12.32 14.41
C ILE A 162 3.71 13.84 14.65
N MET A 163 2.79 14.50 13.95
CA MET A 163 2.33 15.84 14.35
C MET A 163 1.01 15.68 15.10
N ASN A 164 1.00 16.05 16.39
CA ASN A 164 -0.18 16.00 17.26
C ASN A 164 -1.03 17.26 17.03
N ILE A 165 -2.13 17.13 16.30
CA ILE A 165 -3.04 18.24 16.01
C ILE A 165 -4.35 17.99 16.76
N LYS A 166 -4.49 18.57 17.95
CA LYS A 166 -5.67 18.36 18.78
C LYS A 166 -6.85 19.18 18.26
N VAL A 167 -7.87 18.49 17.75
CA VAL A 167 -9.13 19.06 17.24
C VAL A 167 -10.36 18.49 17.96
N ILE A 168 -10.19 17.38 18.69
CA ILE A 168 -11.22 16.79 19.55
C ILE A 168 -10.97 17.24 20.98
N GLY A 169 -11.98 17.88 21.58
CA GLY A 169 -11.94 18.35 22.96
C GLY A 169 -11.91 17.20 23.98
N ASP A 170 -11.80 17.55 25.26
CA ASP A 170 -11.60 16.56 26.34
C ASP A 170 -12.82 15.66 26.57
N GLU A 171 -13.99 16.07 26.08
CA GLU A 171 -15.25 15.31 26.09
C GLU A 171 -15.44 14.41 24.85
N GLY A 172 -14.45 14.33 23.95
CA GLY A 172 -14.54 13.49 22.75
C GLY A 172 -15.36 14.08 21.61
N ILE A 173 -15.58 15.40 21.61
CA ILE A 173 -16.36 16.12 20.59
C ILE A 173 -15.43 17.08 19.84
N ALA A 174 -15.60 17.15 18.52
CA ALA A 174 -14.95 18.14 17.66
C ALA A 174 -16.00 19.02 16.96
N SER A 175 -15.61 20.25 16.64
CA SER A 175 -16.36 21.14 15.75
C SER A 175 -15.73 21.16 14.36
N ASP A 176 -16.53 21.48 13.35
CA ASP A 176 -16.03 21.70 11.98
C ASP A 176 -14.93 22.76 11.96
N GLU A 177 -15.07 23.84 12.75
CA GLU A 177 -14.06 24.89 12.90
C GLU A 177 -12.72 24.34 13.37
N ALA A 178 -12.70 23.54 14.44
CA ALA A 178 -11.46 22.97 14.96
C ALA A 178 -10.80 22.03 13.95
N ILE A 179 -11.59 21.22 13.24
CA ILE A 179 -11.09 20.31 12.20
C ILE A 179 -10.49 21.10 11.03
N VAL A 180 -11.19 22.12 10.53
CA VAL A 180 -10.75 22.96 9.41
C VAL A 180 -9.47 23.72 9.78
N LEU A 181 -9.42 24.37 10.94
CA LEU A 181 -8.22 25.07 11.41
C LEU A 181 -7.04 24.11 11.62
N GLY A 182 -7.31 22.88 12.06
CA GLY A 182 -6.30 21.82 12.14
C GLY A 182 -5.73 21.44 10.78
N ILE A 183 -6.60 21.26 9.77
CA ILE A 183 -6.19 20.96 8.39
C ILE A 183 -5.39 22.13 7.81
N ASP A 184 -5.89 23.36 7.94
CA ASP A 184 -5.22 24.58 7.48
C ASP A 184 -3.82 24.69 8.08
N ARG A 185 -3.66 24.39 9.37
CA ARG A 185 -2.35 24.42 10.00
C ARG A 185 -1.37 23.40 9.41
N VAL A 186 -1.84 22.21 9.03
CA VAL A 186 -0.99 21.21 8.37
C VAL A 186 -0.61 21.65 6.96
N CYS A 187 -1.52 22.29 6.23
CA CYS A 187 -1.23 22.90 4.93
C CYS A 187 -0.16 24.01 5.05
N ASP A 188 -0.27 24.88 6.05
CA ASP A 188 0.73 25.90 6.35
C ASP A 188 2.11 25.28 6.64
N LEU A 189 2.14 24.18 7.40
CA LEU A 189 3.38 23.46 7.70
C LEU A 189 3.98 22.82 6.44
N ALA A 190 3.15 22.26 5.55
CA ALA A 190 3.61 21.71 4.27
C ALA A 190 4.25 22.78 3.39
N GLU A 191 3.62 23.96 3.27
CA GLU A 191 4.15 25.08 2.50
C GLU A 191 5.40 25.68 3.16
N GLN A 192 5.41 25.80 4.49
CA GLN A 192 6.59 26.25 5.24
C GLN A 192 7.77 25.31 5.03
N ALA A 193 7.57 23.99 5.10
CA ALA A 193 8.62 23.00 4.89
C ALA A 193 9.17 23.09 3.45
N ARG A 194 8.28 23.18 2.45
CA ARG A 194 8.64 23.34 1.03
C ARG A 194 9.47 24.60 0.79
N THR A 195 9.02 25.74 1.29
CA THR A 195 9.71 27.04 1.11
C THR A 195 11.01 27.14 1.91
N SER A 196 11.13 26.40 3.02
CA SER A 196 12.35 26.31 3.83
C SER A 196 13.37 25.30 3.27
N GLY A 197 13.04 24.61 2.17
CA GLY A 197 13.94 23.65 1.52
C GLY A 197 14.03 22.29 2.20
N PHE A 198 13.05 21.93 3.04
CA PHE A 198 12.95 20.58 3.60
C PHE A 198 12.58 19.59 2.51
N PHE A 199 13.18 18.41 2.59
CA PHE A 199 12.78 17.27 1.79
C PHE A 199 11.46 16.72 2.34
N PRO A 200 10.61 16.10 1.49
CA PRO A 200 9.38 15.46 1.94
C PRO A 200 9.59 14.43 3.06
N THR A 201 10.80 13.87 3.17
CA THR A 201 11.20 12.88 4.18
C THR A 201 11.69 13.47 5.49
N ASP A 202 11.79 14.80 5.61
CA ASP A 202 12.18 15.43 6.86
C ASP A 202 11.00 15.40 7.85
N ASP A 203 11.29 15.18 9.13
CA ASP A 203 10.27 14.99 10.18
C ASP A 203 9.28 16.17 10.31
N LEU A 204 9.66 17.37 9.88
CA LEU A 204 8.80 18.55 9.91
C LEU A 204 8.02 18.80 8.61
N TYR A 205 8.13 17.89 7.63
CA TYR A 205 7.34 17.94 6.39
C TYR A 205 6.14 16.97 6.50
N PRO A 206 4.91 17.45 6.68
CA PRO A 206 3.75 16.57 6.75
C PRO A 206 3.45 15.90 5.40
N ASN A 207 3.14 14.60 5.42
CA ASN A 207 2.79 13.84 4.20
C ASN A 207 1.33 13.37 4.21
N VAL A 208 0.84 13.00 5.39
CA VAL A 208 -0.50 12.41 5.57
C VAL A 208 -1.24 13.15 6.67
N ILE A 209 -2.52 13.43 6.45
CA ILE A 209 -3.48 13.84 7.48
C ILE A 209 -4.34 12.61 7.81
N ASN A 210 -4.29 12.16 9.06
CA ASN A 210 -5.16 11.10 9.56
C ASN A 210 -6.32 11.69 10.37
N LEU A 211 -7.54 11.35 9.96
CA LEU A 211 -8.81 11.77 10.56
C LEU A 211 -9.58 10.54 11.04
N SER A 212 -9.27 10.07 12.26
CA SER A 212 -9.95 8.95 12.92
C SER A 212 -11.26 9.37 13.59
N LEU A 213 -11.97 10.29 12.97
CA LEU A 213 -13.17 10.95 13.44
C LEU A 213 -14.20 11.00 12.31
N GLY A 214 -15.44 11.30 12.66
CA GLY A 214 -16.45 11.58 11.65
C GLY A 214 -17.79 12.04 12.20
N GLY A 215 -18.54 12.70 11.33
CA GLY A 215 -19.92 13.15 11.56
C GLY A 215 -20.87 12.59 10.51
N GLU A 216 -22.16 12.91 10.66
CA GLU A 216 -23.17 12.59 9.64
C GLU A 216 -22.81 13.22 8.29
N ASP A 217 -22.97 12.48 7.20
CA ASP A 217 -22.79 13.00 5.84
C ASP A 217 -24.03 13.83 5.46
N ASP A 218 -23.85 15.13 5.30
CA ASP A 218 -24.91 16.08 4.91
C ASP A 218 -25.17 16.11 3.39
N GLY A 219 -24.32 15.44 2.60
CA GLY A 219 -24.40 15.44 1.14
C GLY A 219 -24.03 16.78 0.49
N ASP A 220 -23.59 17.78 1.25
CA ASP A 220 -23.20 19.09 0.74
C ASP A 220 -21.73 19.04 0.24
N PRO A 221 -21.45 19.20 -1.07
CA PRO A 221 -20.08 19.22 -1.59
C PRO A 221 -19.25 20.44 -1.13
N ASP A 222 -19.92 21.49 -0.62
CA ASP A 222 -19.31 22.73 -0.13
C ASP A 222 -19.23 22.79 1.41
N ASN A 223 -19.56 21.69 2.11
CA ASN A 223 -19.30 21.55 3.54
C ASN A 223 -17.82 21.92 3.83
N PRO A 224 -17.55 22.75 4.85
CA PRO A 224 -16.23 23.33 5.08
C PRO A 224 -15.14 22.27 5.32
N VAL A 225 -15.47 21.17 6.00
CA VAL A 225 -14.51 20.08 6.25
C VAL A 225 -14.15 19.36 4.94
N ARG A 226 -15.11 19.15 4.04
CA ARG A 226 -14.86 18.56 2.71
C ARG A 226 -13.96 19.44 1.87
N VAL A 227 -14.28 20.73 1.83
CA VAL A 227 -13.51 21.72 1.06
C VAL A 227 -12.07 21.77 1.58
N ALA A 228 -11.87 21.78 2.91
CA ALA A 228 -10.54 21.75 3.51
C ALA A 228 -9.77 20.48 3.13
N CYS A 229 -10.39 19.30 3.24
CA CYS A 229 -9.76 18.02 2.84
C CYS A 229 -9.40 18.00 1.34
N ARG A 230 -10.32 18.43 0.48
CA ARG A 230 -10.11 18.48 -0.98
C ARG A 230 -8.94 19.38 -1.34
N LYS A 231 -8.88 20.59 -0.78
CA LYS A 231 -7.79 21.54 -1.00
C LYS A 231 -6.45 21.03 -0.47
N ALA A 232 -6.43 20.47 0.74
CA ALA A 232 -5.23 19.87 1.32
C ALA A 232 -4.65 18.76 0.41
N SER A 233 -5.53 17.92 -0.17
CA SER A 233 -5.12 16.88 -1.12
C SER A 233 -4.57 17.45 -2.43
N GLN A 234 -5.32 18.35 -3.05
CA GLN A 234 -5.07 18.80 -4.43
C GLN A 234 -3.97 19.86 -4.53
N GLU A 235 -3.94 20.80 -3.58
CA GLU A 235 -3.05 21.97 -3.63
C GLU A 235 -1.75 21.76 -2.84
N TYR A 236 -1.81 21.00 -1.75
CA TYR A 236 -0.65 20.79 -0.85
C TYR A 236 0.00 19.41 -1.02
N GLY A 237 -0.66 18.49 -1.74
CA GLY A 237 -0.12 17.17 -2.02
C GLY A 237 -0.18 16.20 -0.83
N LEU A 238 -1.05 16.46 0.15
CA LEU A 238 -1.22 15.63 1.33
C LEU A 238 -2.18 14.49 1.05
N ASP A 239 -1.90 13.27 1.53
CA ASP A 239 -2.95 12.24 1.55
C ASP A 239 -3.85 12.46 2.76
N ILE A 240 -5.16 12.51 2.53
CA ILE A 240 -6.14 12.61 3.62
C ILE A 240 -6.75 11.23 3.83
N ILE A 241 -6.53 10.63 4.99
CA ILE A 241 -7.01 9.28 5.32
C ILE A 241 -7.98 9.39 6.48
N ALA A 242 -9.22 8.94 6.27
CA ALA A 242 -10.28 9.05 7.26
C ALA A 242 -10.97 7.72 7.54
N SER A 243 -11.41 7.53 8.79
CA SER A 243 -12.23 6.38 9.18
C SER A 243 -13.60 6.43 8.49
N ALA A 244 -14.04 5.32 7.89
CA ALA A 244 -15.32 5.27 7.20
C ALA A 244 -16.54 5.50 8.12
N GLY A 245 -16.41 5.17 9.41
CA GLY A 245 -17.47 5.26 10.41
C GLY A 245 -17.84 3.90 11.01
N ASN A 246 -18.58 3.95 12.13
CA ASN A 246 -18.94 2.77 12.93
C ASN A 246 -20.47 2.55 13.02
N THR A 247 -21.21 2.98 11.99
CA THR A 247 -22.69 2.96 11.91
C THR A 247 -23.23 1.93 10.92
N GLY A 248 -22.40 0.98 10.48
CA GLY A 248 -22.83 -0.22 9.76
C GLY A 248 -23.79 -1.10 10.58
N PRO A 249 -24.38 -2.15 9.99
CA PRO A 249 -24.10 -2.70 8.64
C PRO A 249 -25.00 -2.10 7.53
N LYS A 250 -25.82 -1.09 7.84
CA LYS A 250 -26.69 -0.44 6.85
C LYS A 250 -25.85 0.24 5.77
N MET A 251 -26.38 0.25 4.55
CA MET A 251 -25.84 1.02 3.42
C MET A 251 -25.98 2.52 3.68
N THR A 252 -25.17 3.33 3.01
CA THR A 252 -25.19 4.80 3.12
C THR A 252 -24.93 5.29 4.54
N THR A 253 -23.84 4.77 5.11
CA THR A 253 -23.41 5.07 6.48
C THR A 253 -21.99 5.63 6.56
N VAL A 254 -21.35 5.89 5.41
CA VAL A 254 -20.02 6.52 5.35
C VAL A 254 -20.12 7.95 5.87
N MET A 255 -19.26 8.28 6.83
CA MET A 255 -19.28 9.57 7.53
C MET A 255 -18.52 10.67 6.79
N LEU A 256 -18.84 11.93 7.08
CA LEU A 256 -17.98 13.07 6.80
C LEU A 256 -16.75 13.00 7.72
N PRO A 257 -15.50 13.19 7.24
CA PRO A 257 -15.09 13.56 5.88
C PRO A 257 -14.77 12.39 4.93
N ALA A 258 -14.88 11.13 5.38
CA ALA A 258 -14.58 9.96 4.54
C ALA A 258 -15.44 9.87 3.26
N CYS A 259 -16.61 10.49 3.24
CA CYS A 259 -17.46 10.58 2.05
C CYS A 259 -16.88 11.48 0.93
N GLU A 260 -15.90 12.34 1.22
CA GLU A 260 -15.27 13.21 0.21
C GLU A 260 -14.45 12.40 -0.81
N PRO A 261 -14.59 12.64 -2.14
CA PRO A 261 -13.83 11.95 -3.18
C PRO A 261 -12.31 11.90 -2.95
N GLU A 262 -11.72 13.05 -2.61
CA GLU A 262 -10.27 13.20 -2.37
C GLU A 262 -9.78 12.49 -1.10
N VAL A 263 -10.68 12.18 -0.15
CA VAL A 263 -10.32 11.53 1.12
C VAL A 263 -10.29 10.03 0.96
N ILE A 264 -9.22 9.36 1.37
CA ILE A 264 -9.11 7.90 1.45
C ILE A 264 -9.95 7.39 2.62
N ALA A 265 -11.14 6.86 2.33
CA ALA A 265 -11.99 6.26 3.34
C ALA A 265 -11.53 4.84 3.67
N VAL A 266 -11.38 4.55 4.96
CA VAL A 266 -10.90 3.26 5.43
C VAL A 266 -11.96 2.57 6.29
N GLY A 267 -12.48 1.45 5.78
CA GLY A 267 -13.33 0.53 6.53
C GLY A 267 -12.53 -0.46 7.37
N ALA A 268 -13.22 -1.17 8.25
CA ALA A 268 -12.61 -2.15 9.16
C ALA A 268 -13.01 -3.57 8.78
N VAL A 269 -12.03 -4.46 8.78
CA VAL A 269 -12.23 -5.92 8.75
C VAL A 269 -11.86 -6.53 10.10
N GLU A 270 -12.37 -7.74 10.34
CA GLU A 270 -11.98 -8.56 11.47
C GLU A 270 -10.48 -8.87 11.43
N THR A 271 -9.81 -8.76 12.58
CA THR A 271 -8.36 -8.97 12.71
C THR A 271 -7.97 -10.44 12.61
N PHE A 272 -8.82 -11.34 13.11
CA PHE A 272 -8.56 -12.77 13.16
C PHE A 272 -9.61 -13.54 12.36
N GLY A 273 -9.16 -14.62 11.70
CA GLY A 273 -10.03 -15.49 10.91
C GLY A 273 -10.11 -15.08 9.45
N GLU A 274 -11.27 -15.34 8.84
CA GLU A 274 -11.53 -14.99 7.44
C GLU A 274 -11.60 -13.47 7.24
N LEU A 275 -11.29 -13.02 6.02
CA LEU A 275 -11.36 -11.60 5.67
C LEU A 275 -12.83 -11.15 5.60
N LEU A 276 -13.38 -10.73 6.73
CA LEU A 276 -14.76 -10.30 6.88
C LEU A 276 -14.82 -8.84 7.28
N VAL A 277 -15.67 -8.05 6.60
CA VAL A 277 -15.96 -6.68 7.04
C VAL A 277 -16.59 -6.72 8.43
N TRP A 278 -16.00 -5.97 9.36
CA TRP A 278 -16.54 -5.82 10.70
C TRP A 278 -17.97 -5.29 10.63
N GLU A 279 -18.89 -5.88 11.37
CA GLU A 279 -20.34 -5.60 11.25
C GLU A 279 -20.66 -4.10 11.36
N ARG A 280 -19.96 -3.38 12.24
CA ARG A 280 -20.17 -1.94 12.47
C ARG A 280 -19.44 -1.04 11.48
N SER A 281 -18.53 -1.56 10.66
CA SER A 281 -17.86 -0.76 9.64
C SER A 281 -18.91 -0.15 8.71
N SER A 282 -18.89 1.17 8.60
CA SER A 282 -19.76 1.90 7.69
C SER A 282 -19.56 1.46 6.24
N ARG A 283 -20.64 1.52 5.46
CA ARG A 283 -20.73 1.03 4.10
C ARG A 283 -21.30 2.09 3.19
N GLY A 284 -20.79 2.13 1.97
CA GLY A 284 -21.29 3.00 0.92
C GLY A 284 -22.69 2.59 0.43
N PRO A 285 -23.17 3.22 -0.65
CA PRO A 285 -22.56 4.40 -1.27
C PRO A 285 -22.61 5.62 -0.35
N THR A 286 -21.91 6.71 -0.66
CA THR A 286 -22.14 8.01 0.02
C THR A 286 -23.57 8.51 -0.20
N VAL A 287 -23.98 9.57 0.49
CA VAL A 287 -25.30 10.22 0.22
C VAL A 287 -25.42 10.64 -1.25
N GLN A 288 -24.29 10.98 -1.89
CA GLN A 288 -24.21 11.38 -3.29
C GLN A 288 -24.07 10.21 -4.28
N GLY A 289 -24.07 8.95 -3.79
CA GLY A 289 -24.05 7.76 -4.64
C GLY A 289 -22.65 7.23 -4.97
N GLU A 290 -21.59 7.78 -4.39
CA GLU A 290 -20.22 7.33 -4.67
C GLU A 290 -19.87 6.04 -3.93
N THR A 291 -19.05 5.18 -4.55
CA THR A 291 -18.61 3.95 -3.89
C THR A 291 -17.52 4.23 -2.87
N LYS A 292 -17.79 3.89 -1.61
CA LYS A 292 -16.89 3.99 -0.43
C LYS A 292 -17.15 2.79 0.50
N PRO A 293 -16.19 2.36 1.35
CA PRO A 293 -14.85 2.91 1.55
C PRO A 293 -13.92 2.70 0.34
N ASP A 294 -12.72 3.26 0.40
CA ASP A 294 -11.67 3.02 -0.59
C ASP A 294 -10.91 1.74 -0.30
N PHE A 295 -10.51 1.54 0.95
CA PHE A 295 -9.80 0.35 1.39
C PHE A 295 -10.45 -0.16 2.66
N VAL A 296 -10.17 -1.42 2.98
CA VAL A 296 -10.41 -1.97 4.31
C VAL A 296 -9.09 -2.44 4.90
N ILE A 297 -8.96 -2.35 6.22
CA ILE A 297 -7.83 -2.94 6.94
C ILE A 297 -8.28 -3.39 8.34
N TRP A 298 -7.46 -4.17 9.03
CA TRP A 298 -7.78 -4.71 10.34
C TRP A 298 -8.19 -3.60 11.31
N GLY A 299 -9.32 -3.80 11.97
CA GLY A 299 -9.92 -2.79 12.84
C GLY A 299 -10.54 -3.35 14.11
N THR A 300 -10.37 -4.63 14.43
CA THR A 300 -10.98 -5.25 15.64
C THR A 300 -9.95 -5.83 16.58
N ASN A 301 -10.21 -5.78 17.89
CA ASN A 301 -9.35 -6.39 18.92
C ASN A 301 -7.87 -5.98 18.81
N LEU A 302 -7.63 -4.69 18.56
CA LEU A 302 -6.29 -4.13 18.39
C LEU A 302 -5.76 -3.63 19.74
N GLU A 303 -4.57 -4.10 20.12
CA GLU A 303 -3.85 -3.62 21.29
C GLU A 303 -3.12 -2.31 20.98
N MET A 304 -3.24 -1.33 21.88
CA MET A 304 -2.77 0.05 21.66
C MET A 304 -2.30 0.69 22.95
N ALA A 305 -1.48 1.74 22.84
CA ALA A 305 -1.03 2.54 23.98
C ALA A 305 -2.20 3.11 24.79
N SER A 306 -2.09 3.04 26.12
CA SER A 306 -3.05 3.65 27.04
C SER A 306 -2.79 5.14 27.21
N ASP A 307 -3.86 5.91 27.35
CA ASP A 307 -3.80 7.32 27.74
C ASP A 307 -3.76 7.52 29.27
N LYS A 308 -3.96 6.46 30.05
CA LYS A 308 -4.05 6.54 31.52
C LYS A 308 -2.72 6.29 32.23
N ASN A 309 -1.81 5.54 31.61
CA ASN A 309 -0.53 5.14 32.19
C ASN A 309 0.50 5.04 31.06
N ASP A 310 1.74 5.46 31.32
CA ASP A 310 2.82 5.45 30.33
C ASP A 310 3.31 4.04 29.94
N GLU A 311 2.91 3.01 30.68
CA GLU A 311 3.33 1.62 30.47
C GLU A 311 2.21 0.67 29.99
N ASP A 312 0.95 1.06 30.18
CA ASP A 312 -0.19 0.16 29.98
C ASP A 312 -0.67 0.17 28.53
N PHE A 313 -1.19 -0.96 28.09
CA PHE A 313 -1.87 -1.11 26.80
C PHE A 313 -3.34 -1.47 27.03
N LEU A 314 -4.17 -1.18 26.03
CA LEU A 314 -5.59 -1.48 26.03
C LEU A 314 -6.02 -2.01 24.65
N VAL A 315 -7.15 -2.71 24.62
CA VAL A 315 -7.68 -3.30 23.38
C VAL A 315 -8.96 -2.58 22.96
N LYS A 316 -9.06 -2.17 21.70
CA LYS A 316 -10.31 -1.63 21.11
C LYS A 316 -10.53 -2.08 19.66
N SER A 317 -11.72 -1.74 19.17
CA SER A 317 -12.17 -1.98 17.79
C SER A 317 -12.79 -0.71 17.22
N GLY A 318 -12.58 -0.45 15.93
CA GLY A 318 -13.10 0.74 15.26
C GLY A 318 -12.45 0.98 13.90
N THR A 319 -13.20 1.58 12.97
CA THR A 319 -12.60 2.15 11.75
C THR A 319 -11.59 3.27 12.06
N SER A 320 -11.74 3.91 13.23
CA SER A 320 -10.77 4.85 13.81
C SER A 320 -9.36 4.28 14.00
N PHE A 321 -9.20 2.96 14.04
CA PHE A 321 -7.88 2.30 14.12
C PHE A 321 -7.46 1.66 12.79
N ALA A 322 -8.43 1.40 11.90
CA ALA A 322 -8.15 1.00 10.53
C ALA A 322 -7.50 2.15 9.72
N ALA A 323 -8.04 3.36 9.81
CA ALA A 323 -7.49 4.55 9.16
C ALA A 323 -5.99 4.82 9.48
N PRO A 324 -5.55 4.88 10.75
CA PRO A 324 -4.15 5.10 11.07
C PRO A 324 -3.26 3.92 10.70
N MET A 325 -3.81 2.71 10.60
CA MET A 325 -3.06 1.57 10.09
C MET A 325 -2.72 1.76 8.61
N LEU A 326 -3.66 2.26 7.79
CA LEU A 326 -3.39 2.63 6.40
C LEU A 326 -2.44 3.83 6.30
N ALA A 327 -2.59 4.83 7.17
CA ALA A 327 -1.68 5.98 7.23
C ALA A 327 -0.24 5.57 7.54
N GLY A 328 -0.05 4.66 8.50
CA GLY A 328 1.26 4.07 8.76
C GLY A 328 1.76 3.23 7.58
N LEU A 329 0.89 2.50 6.88
CA LEU A 329 1.27 1.70 5.71
C LEU A 329 1.89 2.54 4.59
N THR A 330 1.46 3.81 4.46
CA THR A 330 2.08 4.80 3.57
C THR A 330 3.59 4.84 3.77
N GLY A 331 4.09 4.84 5.01
CA GLY A 331 5.52 4.93 5.31
C GLY A 331 6.30 3.71 4.86
N LEU A 332 5.75 2.51 5.11
CA LEU A 332 6.40 1.26 4.69
C LEU A 332 6.50 1.18 3.17
N LEU A 333 5.41 1.52 2.47
CA LEU A 333 5.39 1.58 1.00
C LEU A 333 6.35 2.62 0.48
N TRP A 334 6.29 3.82 1.06
CA TRP A 334 7.09 4.95 0.62
C TRP A 334 8.58 4.67 0.76
N GLU A 335 9.00 4.20 1.94
CA GLU A 335 10.39 3.81 2.20
C GLU A 335 10.84 2.67 1.27
N SER A 336 10.00 1.64 1.07
CA SER A 336 10.33 0.55 0.16
C SER A 336 10.56 1.05 -1.27
N GLY A 337 9.69 1.91 -1.79
CA GLY A 337 9.87 2.43 -3.15
C GLY A 337 11.01 3.43 -3.27
N ARG A 338 11.33 4.23 -2.23
CA ARG A 338 12.56 5.04 -2.21
C ARG A 338 13.82 4.18 -2.30
N ARG A 339 13.85 3.04 -1.60
CA ARG A 339 14.97 2.09 -1.69
C ARG A 339 15.07 1.41 -3.06
N ALA A 340 13.95 1.17 -3.73
CA ALA A 340 13.92 0.51 -5.04
C ALA A 340 14.19 1.48 -6.21
N TYR A 341 13.66 2.70 -6.15
CA TYR A 341 13.59 3.64 -7.27
C TYR A 341 14.33 4.97 -7.03
N GLY A 342 14.89 5.15 -5.83
CA GLY A 342 15.62 6.34 -5.41
C GLY A 342 14.81 7.28 -4.53
N GLU A 343 15.52 8.14 -3.79
CA GLU A 343 14.95 9.04 -2.76
C GLU A 343 13.90 10.02 -3.28
N ALA A 344 13.89 10.32 -4.57
CA ALA A 344 12.90 11.19 -5.20
C ALA A 344 11.54 10.51 -5.42
N TRP A 345 11.45 9.18 -5.26
CA TRP A 345 10.19 8.47 -5.44
C TRP A 345 9.18 8.87 -4.36
N GLN A 346 7.98 9.22 -4.79
CA GLN A 346 6.88 9.62 -3.91
C GLN A 346 5.75 8.59 -3.97
N TYR A 347 5.09 8.37 -2.84
CA TYR A 347 3.92 7.52 -2.76
C TYR A 347 2.71 8.32 -2.29
N ARG A 348 1.60 8.21 -3.02
CA ARG A 348 0.30 8.76 -2.64
C ARG A 348 -0.82 7.76 -2.88
N TRP A 349 -1.71 7.59 -1.91
CA TRP A 349 -2.88 6.73 -2.02
C TRP A 349 -3.88 7.22 -3.07
N THR A 350 -3.99 8.53 -3.26
CA THR A 350 -4.84 9.11 -4.32
C THR A 350 -4.45 8.60 -5.71
N GLN A 351 -3.15 8.42 -5.96
CA GLN A 351 -2.62 7.81 -7.18
C GLN A 351 -2.73 6.27 -7.14
N ALA A 352 -2.42 5.65 -6.00
CA ALA A 352 -2.42 4.19 -5.87
C ALA A 352 -3.81 3.57 -6.12
N ARG A 353 -4.91 4.31 -5.90
CA ARG A 353 -6.29 3.87 -6.20
C ARG A 353 -6.48 3.42 -7.64
N GLU A 354 -5.76 3.99 -8.60
CA GLU A 354 -5.87 3.63 -10.02
C GLU A 354 -5.44 2.19 -10.31
N VAL A 355 -4.54 1.65 -9.48
CA VAL A 355 -4.01 0.29 -9.58
C VAL A 355 -4.36 -0.59 -8.37
N ALA A 356 -5.24 -0.10 -7.49
CA ALA A 356 -5.65 -0.79 -6.27
C ALA A 356 -6.18 -2.21 -6.46
N PRO A 357 -6.98 -2.53 -7.50
CA PRO A 357 -7.41 -3.90 -7.74
C PRO A 357 -6.28 -4.92 -7.92
N TYR A 358 -5.06 -4.48 -8.28
CA TYR A 358 -3.92 -5.37 -8.50
C TYR A 358 -3.15 -5.70 -7.21
N PHE A 359 -3.34 -4.92 -6.16
CA PHE A 359 -2.61 -5.07 -4.91
C PHE A 359 -3.49 -5.30 -3.70
N SER A 360 -4.80 -5.16 -3.83
CA SER A 360 -5.75 -5.42 -2.76
C SER A 360 -6.32 -6.84 -2.84
N THR A 361 -6.64 -7.38 -1.67
CA THR A 361 -7.21 -8.71 -1.51
C THR A 361 -8.65 -8.61 -1.03
N LYS A 362 -9.49 -9.50 -1.55
CA LYS A 362 -10.90 -9.65 -1.19
C LYS A 362 -11.26 -11.14 -1.11
N PRO A 363 -12.36 -11.49 -0.41
CA PRO A 363 -12.94 -12.83 -0.51
C PRO A 363 -13.26 -13.20 -1.97
N GLN A 364 -13.21 -14.50 -2.28
CA GLN A 364 -13.34 -15.00 -3.67
C GLN A 364 -14.71 -14.71 -4.32
N ASP A 365 -15.75 -14.54 -3.50
CA ASP A 365 -17.12 -14.27 -3.90
C ASP A 365 -17.44 -12.77 -4.05
N VAL A 366 -16.49 -11.89 -3.72
CA VAL A 366 -16.65 -10.43 -3.82
C VAL A 366 -16.08 -9.91 -5.15
N PRO A 367 -16.76 -8.99 -5.85
CA PRO A 367 -16.24 -8.40 -7.09
C PRO A 367 -14.86 -7.77 -6.93
N LEU A 368 -13.98 -7.97 -7.92
CA LEU A 368 -12.66 -7.33 -7.97
C LEU A 368 -12.75 -5.80 -8.11
N SER A 369 -13.80 -5.30 -8.77
CA SER A 369 -14.08 -3.87 -8.83
C SER A 369 -14.35 -3.30 -7.44
N LYS A 370 -14.13 -2.00 -7.26
CA LYS A 370 -14.46 -1.31 -6.02
C LYS A 370 -15.93 -1.54 -5.63
N ASP A 371 -16.20 -1.88 -4.37
CA ASP A 371 -17.56 -2.10 -3.84
C ASP A 371 -17.80 -1.33 -2.54
N ASN A 372 -19.07 -1.28 -2.10
CA ASN A 372 -19.51 -0.47 -0.97
C ASN A 372 -19.19 -1.04 0.43
N ALA A 373 -18.60 -2.23 0.52
CA ALA A 373 -18.23 -2.86 1.78
C ALA A 373 -16.72 -3.03 1.91
N TYR A 374 -16.08 -3.66 0.93
CA TYR A 374 -14.62 -3.90 0.94
C TYR A 374 -13.83 -2.77 0.25
N GLY A 375 -14.48 -1.85 -0.47
CA GLY A 375 -13.76 -0.89 -1.31
C GLY A 375 -12.96 -1.62 -2.38
N TYR A 376 -11.69 -1.31 -2.51
CA TYR A 376 -10.73 -2.09 -3.31
C TYR A 376 -10.26 -3.37 -2.61
N GLY A 377 -10.47 -3.51 -1.30
CA GLY A 377 -10.04 -4.64 -0.48
C GLY A 377 -8.93 -4.28 0.50
N LEU A 378 -8.38 -5.32 1.14
CA LEU A 378 -7.24 -5.22 2.06
C LEU A 378 -5.93 -5.06 1.28
N PRO A 379 -5.18 -3.95 1.42
CA PRO A 379 -3.91 -3.78 0.72
C PRO A 379 -2.92 -4.88 1.11
N ALA A 380 -2.53 -5.71 0.14
CA ALA A 380 -1.55 -6.76 0.33
C ALA A 380 -0.17 -6.24 -0.04
N MET A 381 0.57 -5.76 0.96
CA MET A 381 1.96 -5.31 0.81
C MET A 381 2.82 -6.32 0.05
N GLY A 382 2.68 -7.63 0.31
CA GLY A 382 3.44 -8.66 -0.43
C GLY A 382 3.18 -8.64 -1.94
N ALA A 383 1.95 -8.33 -2.38
CA ALA A 383 1.60 -8.17 -3.80
C ALA A 383 2.10 -6.83 -4.36
N MET A 384 2.02 -5.74 -3.57
CA MET A 384 2.60 -4.43 -3.92
C MET A 384 4.11 -4.55 -4.16
N LEU A 385 4.79 -5.33 -3.34
CA LEU A 385 6.24 -5.55 -3.41
C LEU A 385 6.65 -6.53 -4.53
N GLY A 386 5.83 -7.54 -4.82
CA GLY A 386 6.06 -8.47 -5.94
C GLY A 386 6.06 -7.79 -7.30
N GLN A 387 5.20 -6.78 -7.51
CA GLN A 387 5.23 -5.94 -8.72
C GLN A 387 6.43 -4.98 -8.74
N VAL A 388 6.84 -4.47 -7.57
CA VAL A 388 8.03 -3.62 -7.41
C VAL A 388 9.34 -4.38 -7.64
N MET A 389 9.41 -5.67 -7.34
CA MET A 389 10.59 -6.51 -7.61
C MET A 389 10.62 -7.04 -9.05
N GLN A 390 9.46 -7.27 -9.69
CA GLN A 390 9.40 -7.70 -11.10
C GLN A 390 9.79 -6.59 -12.07
N SER A 391 9.50 -5.33 -11.74
CA SER A 391 9.94 -4.16 -12.52
C SER A 391 11.46 -3.91 -12.44
N ALA A 392 12.17 -4.53 -11.49
CA ALA A 392 13.61 -4.36 -11.28
C ALA A 392 14.49 -5.28 -12.17
N SER A 393 13.90 -6.05 -13.10
CA SER A 393 14.69 -6.85 -14.05
C SER A 393 15.12 -5.97 -15.25
N PRO A 394 16.43 -5.69 -15.45
CA PRO A 394 16.90 -4.72 -16.45
C PRO A 394 16.59 -5.08 -17.90
N VAL A 395 16.13 -6.31 -18.16
CA VAL A 395 15.85 -6.83 -19.51
C VAL A 395 14.39 -6.56 -19.93
N ALA A 396 13.46 -6.40 -18.99
CA ALA A 396 12.05 -6.13 -19.30
C ALA A 396 11.77 -4.63 -19.54
N GLN A 397 12.42 -3.75 -18.77
CA GLN A 397 12.22 -2.30 -18.87
C GLN A 397 12.59 -1.74 -20.24
N THR A 398 13.65 -2.26 -20.89
CA THR A 398 14.05 -1.78 -22.22
C THR A 398 13.06 -2.10 -23.33
N THR A 399 12.26 -3.17 -23.19
CA THR A 399 11.31 -3.58 -24.23
C THR A 399 9.96 -2.89 -24.04
N GLU A 400 9.52 -2.71 -22.79
CA GLU A 400 8.28 -2.01 -22.47
C GLU A 400 8.39 -0.49 -22.68
N MET A 401 9.52 0.14 -22.34
CA MET A 401 9.73 1.57 -22.68
C MET A 401 9.75 1.80 -24.19
N VAL A 402 10.36 0.92 -24.97
CA VAL A 402 10.42 1.06 -26.44
C VAL A 402 9.05 0.83 -27.07
N GLN A 403 8.24 -0.10 -26.55
CA GLN A 403 6.87 -0.30 -27.00
C GLN A 403 5.95 0.87 -26.61
N MET A 404 6.10 1.42 -25.40
CA MET A 404 5.32 2.57 -24.94
C MET A 404 5.70 3.85 -25.72
N MET A 405 6.99 4.10 -25.97
CA MET A 405 7.43 5.22 -26.82
C MET A 405 6.98 5.08 -28.27
N SER A 406 6.95 3.84 -28.81
CA SER A 406 6.45 3.56 -30.16
C SER A 406 4.93 3.77 -30.26
N ALA A 407 4.17 3.41 -29.22
CA ALA A 407 2.73 3.65 -29.14
C ALA A 407 2.41 5.16 -29.01
N MET A 408 3.22 5.92 -28.26
CA MET A 408 3.08 7.38 -28.16
C MET A 408 3.45 8.10 -29.46
N MET A 409 4.47 7.64 -30.19
CA MET A 409 4.81 8.19 -31.51
C MET A 409 3.76 7.86 -32.58
N MET A 410 3.15 6.69 -32.52
CA MET A 410 2.04 6.30 -33.42
C MET A 410 0.76 7.10 -33.13
N MET A 411 0.50 7.44 -31.87
CA MET A 411 -0.64 8.29 -31.48
C MET A 411 -0.41 9.77 -31.85
N ALA A 412 0.84 10.25 -31.78
CA ALA A 412 1.20 11.61 -32.22
C ALA A 412 1.20 11.79 -33.75
N GLY A 413 1.43 10.72 -34.52
CA GLY A 413 1.41 10.75 -36.00
C GLY A 413 0.02 10.82 -36.62
N VAL A 414 -1.05 10.49 -35.88
CA VAL A 414 -2.44 10.46 -36.39
C VAL A 414 -3.18 11.79 -36.18
N MET A 415 -2.65 12.71 -35.36
CA MET A 415 -3.18 14.07 -35.22
C MET A 415 -2.47 15.13 -36.10
N GLY A 416 -1.54 14.71 -36.97
CA GLY A 416 -0.81 15.60 -37.89
C GLY A 416 -1.28 15.56 -39.35
N ALA A 417 -2.32 14.80 -39.68
CA ALA A 417 -2.82 14.67 -41.04
C ALA A 417 -4.34 14.48 -41.08
N MET A 418 -5.10 15.49 -40.63
CA MET A 418 -6.43 15.85 -41.15
C MET A 418 -6.62 17.35 -41.02
#